data_AF-A0A5K3ELF5-F1
#
_entry.id   AF-A0A5K3ELF5-F1
#
_cell.length_a   1.000
_cell.length_b   1.000
_cell.length_c   1.000
_cell.angle_alpha   90.00
_cell.angle_beta   90.00
_cell.angle_gamma   90.00
#
_symmetry.space_group_name_H-M   'P 1'
#
loop_
_entity.id
_entity.type
_entity.pdbx_description
1 polymer ?
#
loop_
_entity_poly.entity_id
_entity_poly.type
_entity_poly.pdbx_seq_one_letter_code
_entity_poly.pdbx_strand_id
1 'polypeptide(L)'
;MLFPQYLNARASARRLVKEAINYLVSVTPTSTGNLPAATDEVDARHGRSAPSDELVHWCHGASGAVYAYARAYVLWKDEVYLREAARCADVAWGGGLLKKGPGICHGVAGSGYTQLALYRITGEERYLDRARACAAFMDEETFLRG
;
A
#
# COMPACT_ATOMS: atom_id res chain seq x y z
N MET A 1 7.01 13.30 10.92
CA MET A 1 8.25 14.09 10.91
C MET A 1 9.07 13.68 9.70
N LEU A 2 9.41 14.61 8.81
CA LEU A 2 10.32 14.33 7.70
C LEU A 2 11.73 14.72 8.16
N PHE A 3 12.72 13.87 7.91
CA PHE A 3 14.12 14.23 8.03
C PHE A 3 14.79 14.28 6.65
N PRO A 4 14.25 15.02 5.67
CA PRO A 4 14.82 15.05 4.34
C PRO A 4 16.23 15.65 4.39
N GLN A 5 16.46 16.56 5.34
CA GLN A 5 17.79 17.12 5.63
C GLN A 5 18.79 16.04 6.03
N TYR A 6 18.39 15.03 6.82
CA TYR A 6 19.29 13.94 7.21
C TYR A 6 19.74 13.13 5.99
N LEU A 7 18.80 12.74 5.12
CA LEU A 7 19.11 11.99 3.91
C LEU A 7 19.85 12.84 2.87
N ASN A 8 19.54 14.14 2.77
CA ASN A 8 20.26 15.05 1.88
C ASN A 8 21.70 15.27 2.32
N ALA A 9 21.96 15.33 3.64
CA ALA A 9 23.30 15.49 4.19
C ALA A 9 24.14 14.20 4.20
N ARG A 10 23.53 13.03 3.97
CA ARG A 10 24.21 11.72 4.07
C ARG A 10 23.92 10.85 2.86
N ALA A 11 24.78 10.97 1.84
CA ALA A 11 24.65 10.23 0.59
C ALA A 11 24.58 8.71 0.78
N SER A 12 25.36 8.15 1.72
CA SER A 12 25.32 6.71 2.04
C SER A 12 23.97 6.28 2.60
N ALA A 13 23.43 7.00 3.59
CA ALA A 13 22.11 6.72 4.15
C ALA A 13 21.01 6.85 3.11
N ARG A 14 21.06 7.90 2.27
CA ARG A 14 20.13 8.08 1.15
C ARG A 14 20.16 6.90 0.18
N ARG A 15 21.36 6.44 -0.20
CA ARG A 15 21.54 5.30 -1.09
C ARG A 15 20.95 4.02 -0.49
N LEU A 16 21.29 3.70 0.76
CA LEU A 16 20.81 2.49 1.43
C LEU A 16 19.28 2.47 1.60
N VAL A 17 18.67 3.60 1.97
CA VAL A 17 17.21 3.69 2.07
C VAL A 17 16.56 3.55 0.69
N LYS A 18 17.15 4.13 -0.37
CA LYS A 18 16.65 3.99 -1.74
C LYS A 18 16.75 2.54 -2.21
N GLU A 19 17.87 1.86 -1.96
CA GLU A 19 18.09 0.44 -2.27
C GLU A 19 17.09 -0.46 -1.54
N ALA A 20 16.82 -0.21 -0.25
CA ALA A 20 15.83 -0.97 0.51
C ALA A 20 14.41 -0.83 -0.06
N ILE A 21 14.00 0.39 -0.45
CA ILE A 21 12.68 0.60 -1.08
C ILE A 21 12.63 -0.04 -2.47
N ASN A 22 13.71 0.06 -3.26
CA ASN A 22 13.81 -0.60 -4.56
C ASN A 22 13.73 -2.13 -4.44
N TYR A 23 14.27 -2.70 -3.36
CA TYR A 23 14.14 -4.12 -3.09
C TYR A 23 12.67 -4.52 -2.91
N LEU A 24 11.88 -3.77 -2.14
CA LEU A 24 10.43 -4.01 -1.99
C LEU A 24 9.71 -4.03 -3.35
N VAL A 25 10.05 -3.08 -4.23
CA VAL A 25 9.52 -3.05 -5.60
C VAL A 25 9.92 -4.31 -6.37
N SER A 26 11.19 -4.72 -6.29
CA SER A 26 11.71 -5.87 -7.02
C SER A 26 11.11 -7.22 -6.61
N VAL A 27 10.66 -7.35 -5.35
CA VAL A 27 10.04 -8.57 -4.81
C VAL A 27 8.52 -8.55 -4.85
N THR A 28 7.91 -7.46 -5.32
CA THR A 28 6.45 -7.39 -5.49
C THR A 28 6.06 -8.17 -6.75
N PRO A 29 5.30 -9.27 -6.65
CA PRO A 29 4.91 -10.06 -7.82
C PRO A 29 4.06 -9.24 -8.78
N THR A 30 4.36 -9.28 -10.08
CA THR A 30 3.58 -8.56 -11.09
C THR A 30 2.19 -9.15 -11.31
N SER A 31 1.99 -10.42 -10.94
CA SER A 31 0.69 -11.11 -11.04
C SER A 31 -0.34 -10.58 -10.05
N THR A 32 0.08 -10.18 -8.86
CA THR A 32 -0.81 -9.71 -7.77
C THR A 32 -0.69 -8.20 -7.55
N GLY A 33 0.49 -7.64 -7.78
CA GLY A 33 0.83 -6.27 -7.42
C GLY A 33 0.88 -6.01 -5.91
N ASN A 34 0.74 -7.06 -5.10
CA ASN A 34 0.66 -7.00 -3.65
C ASN A 34 2.01 -7.37 -3.03
N LEU A 35 2.45 -6.60 -2.02
CA LEU A 35 3.74 -6.85 -1.37
C LEU A 35 3.65 -8.10 -0.46
N PRO A 36 4.56 -9.08 -0.58
CA PRO A 36 4.57 -10.25 0.31
C PRO A 36 4.71 -9.86 1.78
N ALA A 37 4.12 -10.65 2.68
CA ALA A 37 4.17 -10.35 4.12
C ALA A 37 5.56 -10.63 4.73
N ALA A 38 6.31 -11.56 4.12
CA ALA A 38 7.64 -11.97 4.54
C ALA A 38 8.51 -12.32 3.32
N THR A 39 9.83 -12.35 3.50
CA THR A 39 10.79 -12.56 2.40
C THR A 39 10.86 -13.99 1.90
N ASP A 40 10.49 -14.96 2.72
CA ASP A 40 10.33 -16.36 2.31
C ASP A 40 9.12 -16.55 1.38
N GLU A 41 8.05 -15.76 1.54
CA GLU A 41 6.90 -15.73 0.62
C GLU A 41 7.25 -15.20 -0.81
N VAL A 42 8.46 -14.68 -1.04
CA VAL A 42 8.92 -14.23 -2.37
C VAL A 42 9.20 -15.41 -3.31
N ASP A 43 9.61 -16.56 -2.76
CA ASP A 43 9.73 -17.79 -3.52
C ASP A 43 8.33 -18.39 -3.75
N ALA A 44 7.96 -18.62 -5.01
CA ALA A 44 6.67 -19.21 -5.37
C ALA A 44 6.38 -20.56 -4.67
N ARG A 45 7.40 -21.25 -4.16
CA ARG A 45 7.25 -22.48 -3.36
C ARG A 45 6.71 -22.24 -1.95
N HIS A 46 6.91 -21.06 -1.39
CA HIS A 46 6.47 -20.67 -0.04
C HIS A 46 5.50 -19.48 -0.06
N GLY A 47 5.24 -18.92 -1.25
CA GLY A 47 4.21 -17.93 -1.47
C GLY A 47 2.81 -18.48 -1.19
N ARG A 48 1.90 -17.58 -0.87
CA ARG A 48 0.49 -17.92 -0.64
C ARG A 48 -0.13 -18.50 -1.90
N SER A 49 -0.74 -19.66 -1.78
CA SER A 49 -1.15 -20.46 -2.93
C SER A 49 -2.52 -20.06 -3.48
N ALA A 50 -3.41 -19.51 -2.65
CA ALA A 50 -4.75 -19.08 -3.06
C ALA A 50 -4.89 -17.55 -2.98
N PRO A 51 -5.62 -16.92 -3.93
CA PRO A 51 -5.93 -15.48 -3.86
C PRO A 51 -6.65 -15.07 -2.57
N SER A 52 -7.43 -15.98 -1.97
CA SER A 52 -8.13 -15.77 -0.70
C SER A 52 -7.19 -15.60 0.49
N ASP A 53 -5.94 -16.04 0.36
CA ASP A 53 -4.96 -15.98 1.44
C ASP A 53 -4.17 -14.66 1.41
N GLU A 54 -4.31 -13.84 0.36
CA GLU A 54 -3.62 -12.56 0.25
C GLU A 54 -4.00 -11.60 1.38
N LEU A 55 -2.99 -10.95 1.98
CA LEU A 55 -3.21 -9.88 2.94
C LEU A 55 -3.20 -8.55 2.19
N VAL A 56 -4.34 -7.88 2.17
CA VAL A 56 -4.47 -6.50 1.67
C VAL A 56 -4.63 -5.56 2.87
N HIS A 57 -3.67 -5.64 3.79
CA HIS A 57 -3.75 -5.02 5.12
C HIS A 57 -2.73 -3.88 5.26
N TRP A 58 -2.98 -2.97 6.21
CA TRP A 58 -1.98 -1.98 6.57
C TRP A 58 -0.75 -2.64 7.19
N CYS A 59 -0.95 -3.67 8.02
CA CYS A 59 0.18 -4.38 8.65
C CYS A 59 0.97 -5.27 7.68
N HIS A 60 0.33 -5.78 6.62
CA HIS A 60 0.97 -6.66 5.63
C HIS A 60 0.29 -6.49 4.28
N GLY A 61 1.06 -6.14 3.25
CA GLY A 61 0.58 -5.97 1.88
C GLY A 61 0.54 -4.52 1.39
N ALA A 62 -0.09 -4.35 0.23
CA ALA A 62 -0.18 -3.11 -0.53
C ALA A 62 -0.72 -1.93 0.29
N SER A 63 -1.73 -2.16 1.12
CA SER A 63 -2.36 -1.11 1.94
C SER A 63 -1.40 -0.47 2.95
N GLY A 64 -0.34 -1.19 3.37
CA GLY A 64 0.77 -0.64 4.16
C GLY A 64 1.92 -0.10 3.31
N ALA A 65 2.26 -0.82 2.23
CA ALA A 65 3.39 -0.47 1.37
C ALA A 65 3.24 0.91 0.69
N VAL A 66 2.00 1.32 0.39
CA VAL A 66 1.67 2.61 -0.25
C VAL A 66 2.36 3.79 0.43
N TYR A 67 2.50 3.80 1.77
CA TYR A 67 3.07 4.93 2.51
C TYR A 67 4.57 5.08 2.26
N ALA A 68 5.29 3.96 2.11
CA ALA A 68 6.71 3.96 1.78
C ALA A 68 6.93 4.50 0.37
N TYR A 69 6.15 4.02 -0.61
CA TYR A 69 6.25 4.47 -2.00
C TYR A 69 5.82 5.93 -2.19
N ALA A 70 4.68 6.34 -1.61
CA ALA A 70 4.24 7.72 -1.63
C ALA A 70 5.29 8.66 -1.02
N ARG A 71 5.92 8.23 0.09
CA ARG A 71 6.99 9.00 0.72
C ARG A 71 8.24 9.09 -0.15
N ALA A 72 8.64 7.98 -0.76
CA ALA A 72 9.77 7.93 -1.69
C ALA A 72 9.55 8.85 -2.90
N TYR A 73 8.34 8.86 -3.46
CA TYR A 73 7.97 9.78 -4.54
C TYR A 73 8.07 11.25 -4.11
N VAL A 74 7.53 11.61 -2.94
CA VAL A 74 7.63 12.99 -2.43
C VAL A 74 9.08 13.42 -2.25
N LEU A 75 9.97 12.53 -1.80
CA LEU A 75 11.37 12.84 -1.53
C LEU A 75 12.25 12.89 -2.78
N TRP A 76 12.05 11.97 -3.72
CA TRP A 76 12.96 11.76 -4.85
C TRP A 76 12.36 12.09 -6.22
N LYS A 77 11.04 12.27 -6.32
CA LYS A 77 10.31 12.57 -7.57
C LYS A 77 10.61 11.57 -8.69
N ASP A 78 10.88 10.33 -8.31
CA ASP A 78 11.12 9.22 -9.22
C ASP A 78 9.80 8.51 -9.49
N GLU A 79 9.37 8.52 -10.75
CA GLU A 79 8.05 8.03 -11.20
C GLU A 79 7.83 6.55 -10.92
N VAL A 80 8.88 5.76 -10.68
CA VAL A 80 8.72 4.38 -10.23
C VAL A 80 7.89 4.32 -8.94
N TYR A 81 8.15 5.20 -7.97
CA TYR A 81 7.46 5.16 -6.69
C TYR A 81 6.01 5.64 -6.79
N LEU A 82 5.72 6.56 -7.70
CA LEU A 82 4.33 6.95 -7.96
C LEU A 82 3.55 5.79 -8.57
N ARG A 83 4.12 5.09 -9.57
CA ARG A 83 3.49 3.90 -10.17
C ARG A 83 3.26 2.79 -9.16
N GLU A 84 4.21 2.52 -8.27
CA GLU A 84 4.07 1.49 -7.24
C GLU A 84 3.05 1.89 -6.16
N ALA A 85 2.99 3.16 -5.77
CA ALA A 85 1.93 3.66 -4.90
C ALA A 85 0.54 3.55 -5.55
N ALA A 86 0.43 3.85 -6.85
CA ALA A 86 -0.79 3.67 -7.62
C ALA A 86 -1.23 2.20 -7.68
N ARG A 87 -0.29 1.29 -7.94
CA ARG A 87 -0.57 -0.16 -7.89
C ARG A 87 -1.10 -0.58 -6.52
N CYS A 88 -0.52 -0.07 -5.44
CA CYS A 88 -1.00 -0.37 -4.09
C CYS A 88 -2.46 0.08 -3.87
N ALA A 89 -2.82 1.26 -4.37
CA ALA A 89 -4.21 1.74 -4.31
C ALA A 89 -5.16 0.91 -5.18
N ASP A 90 -4.73 0.42 -6.33
CA ASP A 90 -5.55 -0.47 -7.16
C ASP A 90 -5.76 -1.85 -6.50
N VAL A 91 -4.73 -2.41 -5.87
CA VAL A 91 -4.85 -3.64 -5.06
C VAL A 91 -5.82 -3.44 -3.89
N ALA A 92 -5.67 -2.35 -3.14
CA ALA A 92 -6.59 -2.01 -2.04
C ALA A 92 -8.03 -1.73 -2.53
N TRP A 93 -8.21 -1.29 -3.76
CA TRP A 93 -9.54 -1.11 -4.35
C TRP A 93 -10.18 -2.45 -4.72
N GLY A 94 -9.42 -3.37 -5.30
CA GLY A 94 -9.92 -4.69 -5.71
C GLY A 94 -10.16 -5.67 -4.55
N GLY A 95 -9.37 -5.57 -3.47
CA GLY A 95 -9.40 -6.53 -2.36
C GLY A 95 -9.49 -5.94 -0.95
N GLY A 96 -9.68 -4.62 -0.81
CA GLY A 96 -9.61 -3.93 0.49
C GLY A 96 -10.92 -3.84 1.27
N LEU A 97 -12.03 -4.39 0.77
CA LEU A 97 -13.29 -4.54 1.53
C LEU A 97 -13.25 -5.80 2.39
N LEU A 98 -12.49 -5.74 3.47
CA LEU A 98 -12.12 -6.91 4.27
C LEU A 98 -13.26 -7.35 5.21
N LYS A 99 -13.60 -8.65 5.19
CA LYS A 99 -14.53 -9.28 6.14
C LYS A 99 -14.08 -9.20 7.61
N LYS A 100 -12.84 -8.81 7.85
CA LYS A 100 -12.23 -8.71 9.17
C LYS A 100 -12.74 -7.51 9.99
N GLY A 101 -13.44 -6.56 9.35
CA GLY A 101 -14.13 -5.47 10.02
C GLY A 101 -13.58 -4.07 9.68
N PRO A 102 -13.94 -3.04 10.47
CA PRO A 102 -13.77 -1.63 10.06
C PRO A 102 -12.40 -1.06 10.42
N GLY A 103 -11.52 -1.83 11.07
CA GLY A 103 -10.29 -1.32 11.67
C GLY A 103 -9.25 -0.76 10.68
N ILE A 104 -8.28 -0.02 11.21
CA ILE A 104 -7.18 0.55 10.42
C ILE A 104 -6.12 -0.49 10.06
N CYS A 105 -5.76 -1.37 11.00
CA CYS A 105 -4.61 -2.28 10.85
C CYS A 105 -4.82 -3.32 9.74
N HIS A 106 -6.03 -3.84 9.63
CA HIS A 106 -6.40 -4.91 8.69
C HIS A 106 -7.92 -4.93 8.52
N GLY A 107 -8.49 -3.78 8.18
CA GLY A 107 -9.92 -3.58 7.96
C GLY A 107 -10.17 -2.53 6.89
N VAL A 108 -11.45 -2.27 6.59
CA VAL A 108 -11.88 -1.40 5.48
C VAL A 108 -11.33 0.03 5.62
N ALA A 109 -11.28 0.58 6.84
CA ALA A 109 -10.71 1.92 7.04
C ALA A 109 -9.24 2.00 6.61
N GLY A 110 -8.44 0.96 6.87
CA GLY A 110 -7.06 0.88 6.41
C GLY A 110 -6.95 1.04 4.89
N SER A 111 -7.80 0.33 4.15
CA SER A 111 -7.89 0.43 2.69
C SER A 111 -8.34 1.82 2.23
N GLY A 112 -9.28 2.46 2.92
CA GLY A 112 -9.67 3.85 2.64
C GLY A 112 -8.52 4.84 2.81
N TYR A 113 -7.72 4.68 3.86
CA TYR A 113 -6.52 5.51 4.10
C TYR A 113 -5.44 5.31 3.01
N THR A 114 -5.32 4.12 2.42
CA THR A 114 -4.46 3.88 1.24
C THR A 114 -4.86 4.80 0.09
N GLN A 115 -6.16 4.92 -0.20
CA GLN A 115 -6.66 5.79 -1.27
C GLN A 115 -6.40 7.27 -0.94
N LEU A 116 -6.62 7.70 0.31
CA LEU A 116 -6.32 9.06 0.75
C LEU A 116 -4.82 9.40 0.66
N ALA A 117 -3.94 8.42 0.92
CA ALA A 117 -2.50 8.62 0.79
C ALA A 117 -2.12 8.96 -0.65
N LEU A 118 -2.75 8.29 -1.63
CA LEU A 118 -2.50 8.54 -3.03
C LEU A 118 -3.14 9.84 -3.53
N TYR A 119 -4.38 10.13 -3.12
CA TYR A 119 -5.02 11.43 -3.38
C TYR A 119 -4.14 12.60 -2.95
N ARG A 120 -3.52 12.53 -1.77
CA ARG A 120 -2.66 13.60 -1.25
C ARG A 120 -1.42 13.88 -2.11
N ILE A 121 -0.93 12.90 -2.87
CA ILE A 121 0.27 13.07 -3.70
C ILE A 121 -0.03 13.30 -5.18
N THR A 122 -1.21 12.91 -5.67
CA THR A 122 -1.60 13.08 -7.09
C THR A 122 -2.65 14.17 -7.30
N GLY A 123 -3.51 14.44 -6.32
CA GLY A 123 -4.69 15.31 -6.47
C GLY A 123 -5.79 14.69 -7.33
N GLU A 124 -5.70 13.42 -7.72
CA GLU A 124 -6.70 12.78 -8.58
C GLU A 124 -7.96 12.38 -7.79
N GLU A 125 -9.09 13.01 -8.09
CA GLU A 125 -10.37 12.82 -7.38
C GLU A 125 -10.84 11.37 -7.30
N ARG A 126 -10.50 10.51 -8.27
CA ARG A 126 -10.83 9.07 -8.23
C ARG A 126 -10.40 8.40 -6.92
N TYR A 127 -9.27 8.80 -6.35
CA TYR A 127 -8.78 8.22 -5.09
C TYR A 127 -9.56 8.75 -3.88
N LEU A 128 -9.99 10.01 -3.92
CA LEU A 128 -10.87 10.56 -2.89
C LEU A 128 -12.24 9.87 -2.92
N ASP A 129 -12.80 9.62 -4.11
CA ASP A 129 -14.07 8.93 -4.26
C ASP A 129 -13.98 7.47 -3.79
N ARG A 130 -12.89 6.77 -4.10
CA ARG A 130 -12.63 5.42 -3.55
C ARG A 130 -12.54 5.43 -2.02
N ALA A 131 -11.89 6.43 -1.42
CA ALA A 131 -11.84 6.57 0.04
C ALA A 131 -13.23 6.80 0.66
N ARG A 132 -14.05 7.64 0.03
CA ARG A 132 -15.45 7.87 0.43
C ARG A 132 -16.27 6.59 0.31
N ALA A 133 -16.08 5.80 -0.76
CA ALA A 133 -16.74 4.53 -0.93
C ALA A 133 -16.35 3.52 0.16
N CYS A 134 -15.08 3.44 0.56
CA CYS A 134 -14.67 2.63 1.72
C CYS A 134 -15.36 3.07 3.02
N ALA A 135 -15.53 4.38 3.23
CA ALA A 135 -16.24 4.89 4.39
C ALA A 135 -17.73 4.51 4.35
N ALA A 136 -18.40 4.77 3.23
CA ALA A 136 -19.81 4.46 3.03
C ALA A 136 -20.12 2.97 3.20
N PHE A 137 -19.23 2.09 2.70
CA PHE A 137 -19.41 0.64 2.84
C PHE A 137 -19.47 0.18 4.29
N MET A 138 -18.80 0.85 5.23
CA MET A 138 -18.84 0.47 6.64
C MET A 138 -20.20 0.77 7.31
N ASP A 139 -21.05 1.60 6.68
CA ASP A 139 -22.41 1.89 7.13
C ASP A 139 -23.47 1.01 6.43
N GLU A 140 -23.06 0.23 5.42
CA GLU A 140 -23.97 -0.65 4.68
C GLU A 140 -24.42 -1.85 5.53
N GLU A 141 -25.68 -2.25 5.35
CA GLU A 141 -26.25 -3.38 6.09
C GLU A 141 -25.47 -4.69 5.85
N THR A 142 -24.94 -4.87 4.64
CA THR A 142 -24.11 -6.04 4.29
C THR A 142 -22.86 -6.11 5.15
N PHE A 143 -22.25 -4.96 5.48
CA PHE A 143 -21.08 -4.91 6.34
C PHE A 143 -21.45 -5.13 7.81
N LEU A 144 -22.54 -4.51 8.26
CA LEU A 144 -23.00 -4.61 9.65
C LEU A 144 -23.46 -6.01 10.05
N ARG A 145 -23.92 -6.83 9.09
CA ARG A 145 -24.41 -8.19 9.33
C ARG A 145 -23.33 -9.29 9.32
N GLY A 146 -22.12 -9.00 8.84
CA GLY A 146 -20.98 -9.93 8.82
C GLY A 146 -20.93 -10.88 7.62
#